data_AF-A0A242K2Q3-F1
#
_entry.id   AF-A0A242K2Q3-F1
#
_cell.length_a   1.000
_cell.length_b   1.000
_cell.length_c   1.000
_cell.angle_alpha   90.00
_cell.angle_beta   90.00
_cell.angle_gamma   90.00
#
_symmetry.space_group_name_H-M   'P 1'
#
loop_
_entity.id
_entity.type
_entity.pdbx_description
1 polymer ?
#
loop_
_entity_poly.entity_id
_entity_poly.type
_entity_poly.pdbx_seq_one_letter_code
_entity_poly.pdbx_strand_id
1 'polypeptide(L)'
;MTILTRKYVQFNDLVIDNYEMLQSADLGGGFKNGTVEYSFGHGSYAAFKSRQHFSTEQSLSMTLKLDTRKLDCEQKKFYKDYVFMNIMHAGKLWAIEGDQLLWTNAFVKDYSETYSTERYVVNIDLDFVLYEGIWHKADSKKVFLQPYSACNFAECLDFREVDECQDCCVSCSKPAKEPCAKCLCECEFLKAEHSLCELKKEVALNFYSHCGDSYRIIYNCEAGKKIWDEEKMLGHKICKEERCKDIIAGQFYSDTTVDSDRITITLIGSVIDPIITLNGNSMQILGEYNGKLTLTESGDIYYLADKCCPEVMIDINQLVISEGNTFGFNVHHGMNGLIVETNECCKMTCVYVKVDRLTI
;
A
#
# COMPACT_ATOMS: atom_id res chain seq x y z
N MET A 1 5.40 12.23 26.55
CA MET A 1 4.78 12.13 25.21
C MET A 1 5.76 12.72 24.23
N THR A 2 6.58 11.88 23.62
CA THR A 2 7.47 12.29 22.52
C THR A 2 6.57 12.47 21.31
N ILE A 3 6.58 13.65 20.69
CA ILE A 3 5.93 13.85 19.39
C ILE A 3 6.65 12.92 18.42
N LEU A 4 5.92 11.95 17.86
CA LEU A 4 6.47 10.98 16.92
C LEU A 4 6.47 11.63 15.54
N THR A 5 7.62 12.17 15.14
CA THR A 5 7.82 12.74 13.81
C THR A 5 7.95 11.62 12.77
N ARG A 6 7.24 11.75 11.64
CA ARG A 6 7.33 10.85 10.50
C ARG A 6 8.76 10.82 9.95
N LYS A 7 9.27 9.61 9.70
CA LYS A 7 10.61 9.39 9.14
C LYS A 7 10.52 8.59 7.85
N TYR A 8 11.07 9.12 6.76
CA TYR A 8 11.08 8.46 5.45
C TYR A 8 12.20 7.41 5.43
N VAL A 9 11.87 6.20 4.96
CA VAL A 9 12.76 5.03 5.08
C VAL A 9 13.07 4.36 3.74
N GLN A 10 12.20 4.50 2.74
CA GLN A 10 12.43 3.92 1.42
C GLN A 10 11.60 4.62 0.35
N PHE A 11 12.17 4.88 -0.82
CA PHE A 11 11.43 5.25 -2.03
C PHE A 11 11.70 4.24 -3.13
N ASN A 12 10.66 3.54 -3.60
CA ASN A 12 10.81 2.39 -4.51
C ASN A 12 11.77 1.36 -3.88
N ASP A 13 12.92 1.09 -4.50
CA ASP A 13 13.94 0.20 -3.94
C ASP A 13 15.06 0.95 -3.22
N LEU A 14 15.12 2.28 -3.34
CA LEU A 14 16.11 3.11 -2.67
C LEU A 14 15.82 3.16 -1.17
N VAL A 15 16.57 2.38 -0.40
CA VAL A 15 16.55 2.41 1.07
C VAL A 15 17.26 3.68 1.57
N ILE A 16 16.57 4.46 2.38
CA ILE A 16 17.06 5.71 2.97
C ILE A 16 17.64 5.36 4.35
N ASP A 17 18.92 5.02 4.37
CA ASP A 17 19.60 4.53 5.57
C ASP A 17 19.99 5.71 6.50
N ASN A 18 19.15 5.95 7.52
CA ASN A 18 19.24 6.85 8.71
C ASN A 18 20.09 8.15 8.68
N TYR A 19 19.53 9.21 9.29
CA TYR A 19 20.05 10.54 9.71
C TYR A 19 21.14 11.27 8.90
N GLU A 20 22.25 10.61 8.56
CA GLU A 20 23.24 11.19 7.66
C GLU A 20 22.64 11.43 6.29
N MET A 21 21.82 10.48 5.81
CA MET A 21 21.26 10.50 4.46
C MET A 21 20.08 11.44 4.28
N LEU A 22 19.37 11.83 5.33
CA LEU A 22 18.21 12.73 5.24
C LEU A 22 18.49 13.97 6.08
N GLN A 23 18.93 15.05 5.42
CA GLN A 23 19.35 16.27 6.12
C GLN A 23 18.14 17.12 6.56
N SER A 24 17.10 17.16 5.73
CA SER A 24 15.85 17.85 6.00
C SER A 24 14.72 17.18 5.23
N ALA A 25 13.53 17.21 5.81
CA ALA A 25 12.28 16.92 5.13
C ALA A 25 11.22 17.88 5.62
N ASP A 26 10.51 18.53 4.69
CA ASP A 26 9.37 19.37 4.98
C ASP A 26 8.15 18.89 4.19
N LEU A 27 7.09 18.51 4.92
CA LEU A 27 5.85 18.02 4.33
C LEU A 27 4.80 19.12 4.41
N GLY A 28 4.51 19.71 3.26
CA GLY A 28 3.41 20.66 3.09
C GLY A 28 2.15 19.95 2.63
N GLY A 29 1.03 20.18 3.31
CA GLY A 29 -0.27 19.62 2.97
C GLY A 29 -1.41 20.54 3.35
N GLY A 30 -2.61 20.25 2.86
CA GLY A 30 -3.77 21.08 3.09
C GLY A 30 -5.08 20.33 2.84
N PHE A 31 -6.17 21.07 2.98
CA PHE A 31 -7.52 20.58 2.78
C PHE A 31 -8.23 21.39 1.69
N LYS A 32 -9.09 20.74 0.91
CA LYS A 32 -9.87 21.32 -0.18
C LYS A 32 -11.02 22.19 0.35
N ASN A 33 -10.72 23.27 1.08
CA ASN A 33 -11.74 24.23 1.54
C ASN A 33 -11.23 25.67 1.39
N GLY A 34 -12.10 26.53 0.85
CA GLY A 34 -11.92 27.98 0.86
C GLY A 34 -12.89 28.62 1.85
N THR A 35 -12.47 29.75 2.44
CA THR A 35 -13.36 30.57 3.25
C THR A 35 -13.86 31.75 2.44
N VAL A 36 -15.12 32.12 2.60
CA VAL A 36 -15.68 33.35 2.04
C VAL A 36 -15.94 34.32 3.17
N GLU A 37 -15.35 35.51 3.06
CA GLU A 37 -15.66 36.64 3.94
C GLU A 37 -17.02 37.21 3.51
N TYR A 38 -18.09 36.72 4.13
CA TYR A 38 -19.43 37.27 3.92
C TYR A 38 -20.18 37.33 5.25
N SER A 39 -20.06 38.46 5.97
CA SER A 39 -21.10 39.00 6.86
C SER A 39 -20.69 40.36 7.45
N PHE A 40 -21.65 41.08 8.02
CA PHE A 40 -21.41 42.23 8.92
C PHE A 40 -21.00 41.80 10.36
N GLY A 41 -20.58 40.55 10.55
CA GLY A 41 -20.17 39.95 11.83
C GLY A 41 -18.72 39.45 11.83
N HIS A 42 -18.32 38.75 12.90
CA HIS A 42 -16.95 38.23 13.04
C HIS A 42 -16.75 36.90 12.29
N GLY A 43 -15.63 36.80 11.55
CA GLY A 43 -15.17 35.56 10.94
C GLY A 43 -15.65 35.31 9.51
N SER A 44 -15.19 34.19 8.94
CA SER A 44 -15.46 33.78 7.57
C SER A 44 -16.31 32.51 7.53
N TYR A 45 -17.12 32.36 6.50
CA TYR A 45 -17.93 31.17 6.27
C TYR A 45 -17.13 30.12 5.47
N ALA A 46 -17.24 28.84 5.84
CA ALA A 46 -16.67 27.72 5.11
C ALA A 46 -17.79 26.73 4.72
N ALA A 47 -17.86 26.38 3.44
CA ALA A 47 -18.86 25.45 2.93
C ALA A 47 -18.33 24.01 2.95
N PHE A 48 -18.71 23.23 3.96
CA PHE A 48 -18.33 21.82 4.08
C PHE A 48 -19.29 20.92 3.30
N LYS A 49 -18.76 20.06 2.41
CA LYS A 49 -19.55 19.05 1.69
C LYS A 49 -19.78 17.77 2.50
N SER A 50 -18.94 17.53 3.51
CA SER A 50 -18.97 16.35 4.38
C SER A 50 -18.44 16.72 5.76
N ARG A 51 -18.58 15.81 6.73
CA ARG A 51 -18.06 16.02 8.10
C ARG A 51 -16.54 16.06 8.15
N GLN A 52 -15.87 15.46 7.16
CA GLN A 52 -14.42 15.42 7.04
C GLN A 52 -13.94 16.27 5.87
N HIS A 53 -12.79 16.92 6.05
CA HIS A 53 -12.14 17.67 5.00
C HIS A 53 -11.45 16.73 4.01
N PHE A 54 -11.60 16.99 2.71
CA PHE A 54 -10.84 16.28 1.69
C PHE A 54 -9.41 16.81 1.63
N SER A 55 -8.42 15.92 1.64
CA SER A 55 -7.01 16.30 1.53
C SER A 55 -6.68 16.84 0.13
N THR A 56 -5.76 17.79 0.05
CA THR A 56 -5.08 18.19 -1.19
C THR A 56 -3.83 17.35 -1.39
N GLU A 57 -3.27 17.40 -2.61
CA GLU A 57 -1.92 16.89 -2.85
C GLU A 57 -0.94 17.45 -1.82
N GLN A 58 0.01 16.62 -1.37
CA GLN A 58 1.08 17.04 -0.48
C GLN A 58 2.38 17.24 -1.27
N SER A 59 3.17 18.24 -0.87
CA SER A 59 4.51 18.49 -1.39
C SER A 59 5.53 18.15 -0.33
N LEU A 60 6.53 17.35 -0.69
CA LEU A 60 7.60 16.95 0.22
C LEU A 60 8.95 17.33 -0.39
N SER A 61 9.65 18.26 0.24
CA SER A 61 11.03 18.59 -0.12
C SER A 61 11.99 17.84 0.80
N MET A 62 12.92 17.08 0.23
CA MET A 62 13.86 16.23 0.95
C MET A 62 15.27 16.35 0.40
N THR A 63 16.27 16.47 1.27
CA THR A 63 17.69 16.46 0.87
C THR A 63 18.33 15.13 1.22
N LEU A 64 18.73 14.38 0.19
CA LEU A 64 19.47 13.13 0.30
C LEU A 64 20.99 13.36 0.32
N LYS A 65 21.68 12.91 1.37
CA LYS A 65 23.14 12.93 1.49
C LYS A 65 23.70 11.52 1.31
N LEU A 66 24.23 11.25 0.13
CA LEU A 66 24.80 9.96 -0.22
C LEU A 66 26.27 9.90 0.21
N ASP A 67 26.58 9.09 1.22
CA ASP A 67 27.96 8.81 1.63
C ASP A 67 28.51 7.56 0.92
N THR A 68 29.32 7.79 -0.11
CA THR A 68 29.92 6.72 -0.92
C THR A 68 31.04 5.96 -0.21
N ARG A 69 31.44 6.35 1.01
CA ARG A 69 32.43 5.60 1.80
C ARG A 69 31.91 4.26 2.30
N LYS A 70 30.58 4.13 2.45
CA LYS A 70 29.90 2.90 2.89
C LYS A 70 29.80 1.84 1.78
N LEU A 71 30.20 2.18 0.55
CA LEU A 71 30.12 1.31 -0.63
C LEU A 71 31.50 0.78 -1.03
N ASP A 72 31.52 -0.40 -1.66
CA ASP A 72 32.73 -0.95 -2.28
C ASP A 72 33.10 -0.17 -3.55
N CYS A 73 34.40 -0.12 -3.88
CA CYS A 73 34.92 0.70 -4.98
C CYS A 73 34.25 0.43 -6.35
N GLU A 74 33.83 -0.81 -6.61
CA GLU A 74 33.14 -1.20 -7.85
C GLU A 74 31.70 -0.67 -7.90
N GLN A 75 31.03 -0.56 -6.75
CA GLN A 75 29.63 -0.13 -6.64
C GLN A 75 29.47 1.37 -6.65
N LYS A 76 30.49 2.11 -6.19
CA LYS A 76 30.51 3.58 -6.18
C LYS A 76 30.22 4.19 -7.55
N LYS A 77 30.60 3.50 -8.62
CA LYS A 77 30.39 3.95 -10.01
C LYS A 77 28.92 3.92 -10.42
N PHE A 78 28.17 2.92 -9.94
CA PHE A 78 26.78 2.66 -10.34
C PHE A 78 25.75 3.21 -9.37
N TYR A 79 26.17 3.60 -8.16
CA TYR A 79 25.23 4.02 -7.12
C TYR A 79 24.42 5.27 -7.51
N LYS A 80 25.06 6.21 -8.21
CA LYS A 80 24.36 7.39 -8.75
C LYS A 80 23.26 6.97 -9.73
N ASP A 81 23.58 6.09 -10.68
CA ASP A 81 22.61 5.59 -11.67
C ASP A 81 21.47 4.82 -10.99
N TYR A 82 21.77 4.03 -9.97
CA TYR A 82 20.75 3.33 -9.16
C TYR A 82 19.80 4.32 -8.46
N VAL A 83 20.32 5.41 -7.88
CA VAL A 83 19.49 6.47 -7.30
C VAL A 83 18.62 7.11 -8.37
N PHE A 84 19.19 7.48 -9.52
CA PHE A 84 18.45 8.09 -10.63
C PHE A 84 17.34 7.17 -11.18
N MET A 85 17.64 5.88 -11.37
CA MET A 85 16.64 4.90 -11.78
C MET A 85 15.44 4.84 -10.82
N ASN A 86 15.68 4.93 -9.51
CA ASN A 86 14.59 4.93 -8.53
C ASN A 86 13.78 6.23 -8.55
N ILE A 87 14.41 7.40 -8.66
CA ILE A 87 13.71 8.69 -8.64
C ILE A 87 12.99 9.02 -9.96
N MET A 88 13.41 8.43 -11.08
CA MET A 88 12.79 8.66 -12.40
C MET A 88 11.39 8.03 -12.53
N HIS A 89 11.02 7.12 -11.63
CA HIS A 89 9.74 6.42 -11.67
C HIS A 89 8.86 6.79 -10.47
N ALA A 90 7.58 7.00 -10.74
CA ALA A 90 6.57 7.08 -9.69
C ALA A 90 6.48 5.73 -8.96
N GLY A 91 6.20 5.78 -7.65
CA GLY A 91 5.96 4.57 -6.88
C GLY A 91 5.72 4.86 -5.41
N LYS A 92 6.22 3.99 -4.53
CA LYS A 92 5.87 4.03 -3.10
C LYS A 92 6.96 4.69 -2.29
N LEU A 93 6.57 5.74 -1.57
CA LEU A 93 7.35 6.32 -0.50
C LEU A 93 6.90 5.74 0.83
N TRP A 94 7.82 5.12 1.55
CA TRP A 94 7.60 4.50 2.85
C TRP A 94 8.10 5.39 3.97
N ALA A 95 7.35 5.43 5.06
CA ALA A 95 7.73 6.15 6.26
C ALA A 95 7.31 5.41 7.53
N ILE A 96 8.03 5.66 8.63
CA ILE A 96 7.70 5.16 9.96
C ILE A 96 7.22 6.33 10.80
N GLU A 97 6.09 6.15 11.48
CA GLU A 97 5.52 7.08 12.44
C GLU A 97 5.11 6.30 13.69
N GLY A 98 5.86 6.47 14.78
CA GLY A 98 5.68 5.61 15.96
C GLY A 98 6.04 4.16 15.69
N ASP A 99 5.08 3.27 15.95
CA ASP A 99 5.15 1.83 15.69
C ASP A 99 4.41 1.44 14.39
N GLN A 100 4.10 2.42 13.54
CA GLN A 100 3.36 2.21 12.30
C GLN A 100 4.25 2.43 11.09
N LEU A 101 4.21 1.47 10.17
CA LEU A 101 4.75 1.63 8.83
C LEU A 101 3.65 2.18 7.91
N LEU A 102 3.95 3.30 7.28
CA LEU A 102 3.08 4.03 6.37
C LEU A 102 3.68 4.03 4.96
N TRP A 103 2.82 4.15 3.95
CA TRP A 103 3.23 4.39 2.58
C TRP A 103 2.31 5.35 1.87
N THR A 104 2.81 6.05 0.87
CA THR A 104 2.03 6.92 -0.02
C THR A 104 2.55 6.72 -1.44
N ASN A 105 1.67 6.92 -2.41
CA ASN A 105 2.13 7.06 -3.78
C ASN A 105 2.80 8.43 -3.96
N ALA A 106 3.97 8.44 -4.57
CA ALA A 106 4.76 9.65 -4.78
C ALA A 106 5.57 9.56 -6.09
N PHE A 107 5.91 10.73 -6.64
CA PHE A 107 6.87 10.87 -7.73
C PHE A 107 7.72 12.11 -7.50
N VAL A 108 8.94 12.10 -8.04
CA VAL A 108 9.84 13.26 -8.00
C VAL A 108 9.49 14.20 -9.14
N LYS A 109 9.16 15.44 -8.79
CA LYS A 109 8.85 16.52 -9.73
C LYS A 109 10.12 17.22 -10.20
N ASP A 110 11.02 17.50 -9.28
CA ASP A 110 12.28 18.19 -9.54
C ASP A 110 13.39 17.60 -8.68
N TYR A 111 14.62 17.68 -9.18
CA TYR A 111 15.81 17.31 -8.43
C TYR A 111 16.96 18.27 -8.74
N SER A 112 17.79 18.54 -7.74
CA SER A 112 19.02 19.30 -7.96
C SER A 112 20.20 18.69 -7.24
N GLU A 113 21.37 18.74 -7.87
CA GLU A 113 22.63 18.32 -7.26
C GLU A 113 23.32 19.53 -6.67
N THR A 114 23.45 19.57 -5.34
CA THR A 114 24.18 20.64 -4.67
C THR A 114 25.68 20.37 -4.75
N TYR A 115 26.46 21.39 -5.12
CA TYR A 115 27.92 21.28 -5.14
C TYR A 115 28.45 21.04 -3.71
N SER A 116 28.89 19.82 -3.44
CA SER A 116 29.50 19.44 -2.17
C SER A 116 31.02 19.63 -2.22
N THR A 117 31.58 20.35 -1.26
CA THR A 117 33.02 20.45 -1.05
C THR A 117 33.59 19.23 -0.31
N GLU A 118 32.73 18.37 0.24
CA GLU A 118 33.11 17.14 0.93
C GLU A 118 33.41 16.02 -0.07
N ARG A 119 34.64 15.50 -0.04
CA ARG A 119 35.04 14.34 -0.85
C ARG A 119 34.23 13.12 -0.42
N TYR A 120 33.69 12.36 -1.39
CA TYR A 120 32.89 11.14 -1.20
C TYR A 120 31.42 11.34 -0.76
N VAL A 121 30.94 12.57 -0.73
CA VAL A 121 29.56 12.91 -0.38
C VAL A 121 28.86 13.57 -1.57
N VAL A 122 27.68 13.07 -1.92
CA VAL A 122 26.80 13.69 -2.93
C VAL A 122 25.49 14.11 -2.24
N ASN A 123 25.13 15.38 -2.36
CA ASN A 123 23.84 15.88 -1.88
C ASN A 123 22.89 16.04 -3.08
N ILE A 124 21.69 15.52 -2.93
CA ILE A 124 20.63 15.62 -3.94
C ILE A 124 19.39 16.16 -3.24
N ASP A 125 18.93 17.32 -3.65
CA ASP A 125 17.66 17.89 -3.22
C ASP A 125 16.55 17.33 -4.13
N LEU A 126 15.50 16.79 -3.54
CA LEU A 126 14.39 16.13 -4.21
C LEU A 126 13.06 16.76 -3.79
N ASP A 127 12.25 17.13 -4.78
CA ASP A 127 10.90 17.62 -4.57
C ASP A 127 9.88 16.57 -5.00
N PHE A 128 9.23 15.94 -4.02
CA PHE A 128 8.20 14.94 -4.22
C PHE A 128 6.82 15.56 -4.27
N VAL A 129 5.96 14.98 -5.11
CA VAL A 129 4.52 15.21 -5.11
C VAL A 129 3.81 13.92 -4.69
N LEU A 130 3.01 14.04 -3.63
CA LEU A 130 2.15 12.96 -3.10
C LEU A 130 0.72 13.26 -3.55
N TYR A 131 0.35 12.72 -4.71
CA TYR A 131 -0.86 13.15 -5.44
C TYR A 131 -2.18 12.72 -4.77
N GLU A 132 -2.17 11.68 -3.93
CA GLU A 132 -3.37 11.27 -3.17
C GLU A 132 -3.60 12.18 -1.96
N GLY A 133 -2.54 12.81 -1.44
CA GLY A 133 -2.60 13.64 -0.25
C GLY A 133 -2.90 12.88 1.05
N ILE A 134 -2.83 11.54 1.02
CA ILE A 134 -3.13 10.63 2.12
C ILE A 134 -2.04 9.57 2.22
N TRP A 135 -1.90 8.99 3.40
CA TRP A 135 -0.97 7.92 3.72
C TRP A 135 -1.73 6.64 4.05
N HIS A 136 -1.17 5.51 3.67
CA HIS A 136 -1.73 4.19 3.85
C HIS A 136 -0.96 3.44 4.92
N LYS A 137 -1.64 2.83 5.88
CA LYS A 137 -1.02 1.93 6.86
C LYS A 137 -0.69 0.61 6.19
N ALA A 138 0.57 0.18 6.29
CA ALA A 138 1.09 -1.04 5.68
C ALA A 138 0.22 -2.27 6.00
N ASP A 139 -0.14 -3.06 5.00
CA ASP A 139 -0.81 -4.35 5.19
C ASP A 139 0.21 -5.38 5.68
N SER A 140 0.07 -5.77 6.94
CA SER A 140 1.03 -6.66 7.61
C SER A 140 1.25 -8.02 6.91
N LYS A 141 0.28 -8.46 6.09
CA LYS A 141 0.34 -9.74 5.38
C LYS A 141 0.94 -9.63 3.98
N LYS A 142 1.11 -8.40 3.47
CA LYS A 142 1.67 -8.12 2.13
C LYS A 142 3.04 -7.49 2.18
N VAL A 143 3.43 -6.98 3.35
CA VAL A 143 4.71 -6.30 3.54
C VAL A 143 5.67 -7.19 4.29
N PHE A 144 6.88 -7.30 3.74
CA PHE A 144 7.97 -8.12 4.24
C PHE A 144 9.21 -7.26 4.45
N LEU A 145 10.02 -7.64 5.45
CA LEU A 145 11.28 -7.00 5.76
C LEU A 145 12.43 -7.94 5.41
N GLN A 146 13.27 -7.52 4.48
CA GLN A 146 14.49 -8.23 4.10
C GLN A 146 15.70 -7.51 4.69
N PRO A 147 16.60 -8.19 5.42
CA PRO A 147 17.87 -7.59 5.81
C PRO A 147 18.59 -7.02 4.58
N TYR A 148 18.94 -5.74 4.64
CA TYR A 148 19.53 -5.01 3.54
C TYR A 148 20.94 -4.56 3.89
N SER A 149 21.85 -4.76 2.94
CA SER A 149 23.15 -4.11 2.92
C SER A 149 23.24 -3.38 1.60
N ALA A 150 23.69 -2.12 1.65
CA ALA A 150 23.97 -1.33 0.45
C ALA A 150 24.94 -2.04 -0.51
N CYS A 151 25.73 -3.01 -0.03
CA CYS A 151 26.62 -3.83 -0.84
C CYS A 151 25.90 -4.84 -1.78
N ASN A 152 24.56 -4.95 -1.77
CA ASN A 152 23.87 -6.01 -2.52
C ASN A 152 23.10 -5.53 -3.78
N PHE A 153 23.02 -4.21 -4.07
CA PHE A 153 22.19 -3.74 -5.21
C PHE A 153 22.82 -4.04 -6.58
N ALA A 154 24.15 -3.94 -6.69
CA ALA A 154 24.85 -4.10 -7.97
C ALA A 154 24.73 -5.54 -8.51
N GLU A 155 24.84 -6.53 -7.63
CA GLU A 155 24.65 -7.95 -7.96
C GLU A 155 23.18 -8.28 -8.26
N CYS A 156 22.25 -7.64 -7.55
CA CYS A 156 20.81 -7.88 -7.71
C CYS A 156 20.23 -7.30 -9.01
N LEU A 157 20.75 -6.17 -9.49
CA LEU A 157 20.25 -5.44 -10.67
C LEU A 157 21.16 -5.59 -11.89
N ASP A 158 22.16 -6.48 -11.82
CA ASP A 158 23.12 -6.80 -12.89
C ASP A 158 23.83 -5.55 -13.45
N PHE A 159 24.20 -4.60 -12.57
CA PHE A 159 25.00 -3.44 -12.97
C PHE A 159 26.39 -3.92 -13.44
N ARG A 160 26.76 -3.56 -14.67
CA ARG A 160 28.03 -3.93 -15.30
C ARG A 160 28.64 -2.73 -16.00
N GLU A 161 29.97 -2.70 -16.08
CA GLU A 161 30.64 -1.75 -16.96
C GLU A 161 30.30 -2.11 -18.42
N VAL A 162 29.93 -1.10 -19.20
CA VAL A 162 29.74 -1.26 -20.64
C VAL A 162 31.12 -1.37 -21.26
N ASP A 163 31.51 -2.59 -21.63
CA ASP A 163 32.74 -2.81 -22.40
C ASP A 163 32.46 -2.44 -23.86
N GLU A 164 32.85 -1.23 -24.27
CA GLU A 164 32.70 -0.72 -25.64
C GLU A 164 33.39 -1.63 -26.69
N CYS A 165 34.25 -2.56 -26.26
CA CYS A 165 34.95 -3.52 -27.11
C CYS A 165 34.33 -4.93 -27.11
N GLN A 166 33.27 -5.19 -26.32
CA GLN A 166 32.49 -6.43 -26.36
C GLN A 166 31.03 -6.15 -26.76
N ASP A 167 30.83 -5.66 -27.99
CA ASP A 167 29.65 -6.02 -28.78
C ASP A 167 29.77 -7.50 -29.20
N CYS A 168 29.78 -8.40 -28.21
CA CYS A 168 29.88 -9.83 -28.46
C CYS A 168 28.51 -10.44 -28.24
N CYS A 169 27.82 -10.66 -29.38
CA CYS A 169 26.85 -11.73 -29.58
C CYS A 169 26.60 -12.59 -28.34
N VAL A 170 25.47 -12.36 -27.65
CA VAL A 170 24.90 -13.39 -26.76
C VAL A 170 24.27 -14.45 -27.68
N SER A 171 25.12 -15.16 -28.41
CA SER A 171 24.79 -16.45 -28.99
C SER A 171 24.64 -17.42 -27.83
N CYS A 172 23.40 -17.84 -27.57
CA CYS A 172 23.02 -18.91 -26.66
C CYS A 172 23.55 -20.28 -27.13
N SER A 173 24.86 -20.41 -27.29
CA SER A 173 25.49 -21.62 -27.82
C SER A 173 26.90 -21.82 -27.26
N LYS A 174 26.99 -21.94 -25.93
CA LYS A 174 27.97 -22.85 -25.31
C LYS A 174 27.30 -23.63 -24.16
N PRO A 175 27.36 -24.97 -24.16
CA PRO A 175 26.93 -25.78 -23.03
C PRO A 175 28.09 -25.91 -22.07
N ALA A 176 28.11 -25.13 -21.00
CA ALA A 176 29.07 -25.29 -19.92
C ALA A 176 28.38 -25.06 -18.58
N LYS A 177 28.13 -26.19 -17.92
CA LYS A 177 27.90 -26.40 -16.48
C LYS A 177 28.13 -25.17 -15.59
N GLU A 178 27.08 -24.39 -15.43
CA GLU A 178 26.62 -23.78 -14.18
C GLU A 178 25.27 -23.18 -14.55
N PRO A 179 24.15 -23.51 -13.86
CA PRO A 179 22.94 -22.76 -14.12
C PRO A 179 23.28 -21.31 -13.75
N CYS A 180 23.17 -20.40 -14.71
CA CYS A 180 23.03 -18.97 -14.40
C CYS A 180 21.73 -18.82 -13.60
N ALA A 181 21.77 -19.18 -12.32
CA ALA A 181 20.83 -18.73 -11.31
C ALA A 181 21.21 -17.29 -10.98
N LYS A 182 21.06 -16.39 -11.97
CA LYS A 182 21.00 -14.96 -11.71
C LYS A 182 19.73 -14.76 -10.89
N CYS A 183 19.92 -14.63 -9.58
CA CYS A 183 18.86 -14.71 -8.61
C CYS A 183 17.84 -13.60 -8.83
N LEU A 184 16.58 -13.99 -9.04
CA LEU A 184 15.42 -13.17 -8.67
C LEU A 184 15.47 -13.01 -7.14
N CYS A 185 16.22 -12.04 -6.64
CA CYS A 185 16.45 -11.82 -5.20
C CYS A 185 15.15 -11.59 -4.38
N GLU A 186 14.02 -11.42 -5.05
CA GLU A 186 12.71 -11.17 -4.44
C GLU A 186 11.93 -12.45 -4.11
N CYS A 187 12.18 -13.58 -4.79
CA CYS A 187 11.28 -14.73 -4.74
C CYS A 187 11.64 -15.80 -3.69
N GLU A 188 12.94 -15.97 -3.38
CA GLU A 188 13.38 -17.04 -2.47
C GLU A 188 13.31 -16.67 -0.98
N PHE A 189 13.23 -15.37 -0.67
CA PHE A 189 13.33 -14.86 0.70
C PHE A 189 11.97 -14.70 1.43
N LEU A 190 10.85 -14.61 0.71
CA LEU A 190 9.57 -14.23 1.31
C LEU A 190 8.93 -15.41 2.07
N LYS A 191 9.17 -15.44 3.38
CA LYS A 191 8.56 -16.37 4.35
C LYS A 191 7.71 -15.62 5.37
N ALA A 192 6.83 -16.36 6.06
CA ALA A 192 5.94 -15.79 7.08
C ALA A 192 6.70 -15.02 8.17
N GLU A 193 7.85 -15.54 8.60
CA GLU A 193 8.73 -14.92 9.63
C GLU A 193 9.33 -13.55 9.23
N HIS A 194 9.33 -13.25 7.94
CA HIS A 194 9.79 -11.97 7.39
C HIS A 194 8.63 -11.00 7.13
N SER A 195 7.38 -11.44 7.25
CA SER A 195 6.22 -10.57 7.13
C SER A 195 6.09 -9.70 8.38
N LEU A 196 5.53 -8.49 8.23
CA LEU A 196 5.17 -7.65 9.38
C LEU A 196 4.16 -8.34 10.33
N CYS A 197 3.43 -9.35 9.84
CA CYS A 197 2.43 -10.07 10.64
C CYS A 197 3.03 -11.06 11.65
N GLU A 198 4.13 -11.74 11.34
CA GLU A 198 4.82 -12.68 12.26
C GLU A 198 6.22 -12.22 12.67
N LEU A 199 6.52 -10.94 12.47
CA LEU A 199 7.82 -10.40 12.76
C LEU A 199 8.17 -10.62 14.24
N LYS A 200 9.34 -11.22 14.50
CA LYS A 200 9.85 -11.40 15.86
C LYS A 200 9.91 -10.04 16.56
N LYS A 201 9.48 -9.98 17.81
CA LYS A 201 9.41 -8.73 18.59
C LYS A 201 10.74 -7.97 18.63
N GLU A 202 11.86 -8.68 18.71
CA GLU A 202 13.21 -8.09 18.69
C GLU A 202 13.51 -7.41 17.35
N VAL A 203 13.13 -8.03 16.24
CA VAL A 203 13.29 -7.47 14.89
C VAL A 203 12.37 -6.28 14.69
N ALA A 204 11.12 -6.37 15.14
CA ALA A 204 10.16 -5.27 15.09
C ALA A 204 10.66 -4.07 15.92
N LEU A 205 11.13 -4.32 17.15
CA LEU A 205 11.71 -3.29 18.01
C LEU A 205 12.91 -2.65 17.32
N ASN A 206 13.84 -3.43 16.78
CA ASN A 206 15.01 -2.92 16.08
C ASN A 206 14.61 -2.06 14.86
N PHE A 207 13.71 -2.56 14.02
CA PHE A 207 13.22 -1.86 12.83
C PHE A 207 12.54 -0.52 13.19
N TYR A 208 11.62 -0.49 14.16
CA TYR A 208 10.93 0.75 14.53
C TYR A 208 11.84 1.70 15.34
N SER A 209 12.68 1.17 16.24
CA SER A 209 13.56 2.00 17.08
C SER A 209 14.69 2.64 16.29
N HIS A 210 15.21 1.95 15.28
CA HIS A 210 16.23 2.47 14.37
C HIS A 210 15.64 2.94 13.04
N CYS A 211 14.31 3.08 12.97
CA CYS A 211 13.62 3.71 11.85
C CYS A 211 13.98 3.13 10.47
N GLY A 212 13.92 1.80 10.35
CA GLY A 212 14.10 1.09 9.09
C GLY A 212 15.53 0.71 8.75
N ASP A 213 16.52 1.15 9.54
CA ASP A 213 17.93 0.83 9.37
C ASP A 213 18.14 -0.68 9.18
N SER A 214 19.00 -1.04 8.21
CA SER A 214 19.39 -2.42 7.90
C SER A 214 18.29 -3.31 7.30
N TYR A 215 17.14 -2.78 6.87
CA TYR A 215 16.08 -3.54 6.20
C TYR A 215 15.55 -2.86 4.93
N ARG A 216 15.31 -3.66 3.88
CA ARG A 216 14.52 -3.30 2.69
C ARG A 216 13.08 -3.77 2.88
N ILE A 217 12.15 -2.89 2.57
CA ILE A 217 10.71 -3.16 2.60
C ILE A 217 10.30 -3.72 1.24
N ILE A 218 9.65 -4.89 1.24
CA ILE A 218 9.11 -5.52 0.03
C ILE A 218 7.60 -5.62 0.16
N TYR A 219 6.88 -5.06 -0.81
CA TYR A 219 5.43 -5.20 -0.93
C TYR A 219 5.10 -6.24 -2.00
N ASN A 220 4.62 -7.42 -1.58
CA ASN A 220 4.29 -8.51 -2.50
C ASN A 220 2.96 -9.19 -2.12
N CYS A 221 1.93 -8.94 -2.92
CA CYS A 221 0.60 -9.52 -2.74
C CYS A 221 0.57 -11.04 -2.97
N GLU A 222 1.32 -11.55 -3.95
CA GLU A 222 1.29 -12.96 -4.34
C GLU A 222 1.98 -13.84 -3.30
N ALA A 223 3.13 -13.39 -2.78
CA ALA A 223 3.79 -14.03 -1.66
C ALA A 223 2.87 -14.08 -0.43
N GLY A 224 2.16 -12.99 -0.14
CA GLY A 224 1.14 -12.96 0.92
C GLY A 224 0.05 -14.01 0.72
N LYS A 225 -0.53 -14.12 -0.48
CA LYS A 225 -1.55 -15.14 -0.81
C LYS A 225 -1.02 -16.57 -0.61
N LYS A 226 0.22 -16.83 -1.01
CA LYS A 226 0.86 -18.15 -0.88
C LYS A 226 1.12 -18.56 0.56
N ILE A 227 1.45 -17.60 1.44
CA ILE A 227 1.77 -17.85 2.85
C ILE A 227 0.48 -17.97 3.69
N TRP A 228 -0.49 -17.10 3.45
CA TRP A 228 -1.64 -16.91 4.34
C TRP A 228 -2.93 -17.57 3.88
N ASP A 229 -2.95 -18.12 2.66
CA ASP A 229 -4.14 -18.44 1.89
C ASP A 229 -4.94 -17.20 1.47
N GLU A 230 -5.67 -17.32 0.35
CA GLU A 230 -6.42 -16.21 -0.23
C GLU A 230 -7.50 -15.66 0.72
N GLU A 231 -8.21 -16.53 1.45
CA GLU A 231 -9.29 -16.13 2.35
C GLU A 231 -8.82 -15.20 3.47
N LYS A 232 -7.62 -15.42 4.04
CA LYS A 232 -7.09 -14.55 5.09
C LYS A 232 -6.65 -13.18 4.58
N MET A 233 -6.55 -13.01 3.26
CA MET A 233 -6.21 -11.75 2.59
C MET A 233 -7.45 -10.91 2.24
N LEU A 234 -8.66 -11.43 2.47
CA LEU A 234 -9.94 -10.77 2.17
C LEU A 234 -10.41 -9.81 3.28
N GLY A 235 -9.66 -9.69 4.39
CA GLY A 235 -9.95 -8.72 5.45
C GLY A 235 -10.77 -9.29 6.61
N HIS A 236 -11.68 -8.48 7.16
CA HIS A 236 -12.49 -8.84 8.32
C HIS A 236 -13.59 -9.83 7.93
N LYS A 237 -13.57 -11.02 8.51
CA LYS A 237 -14.55 -12.08 8.27
C LYS A 237 -15.73 -11.97 9.25
N ILE A 238 -16.94 -11.94 8.74
CA ILE A 238 -18.19 -12.01 9.51
C ILE A 238 -19.05 -13.10 8.86
N CYS A 239 -19.53 -14.05 9.63
CA CYS A 239 -20.33 -15.17 9.12
C CYS A 239 -21.73 -15.15 9.70
N LYS A 240 -22.65 -15.84 9.02
CA LYS A 240 -23.94 -16.19 9.64
C LYS A 240 -23.70 -16.88 10.98
N GLU A 241 -24.48 -16.49 11.98
CA GLU A 241 -24.46 -17.14 13.29
C GLU A 241 -24.98 -18.58 13.18
N GLU A 242 -26.02 -18.79 12.35
CA GLU A 242 -26.63 -20.08 12.11
C GLU A 242 -26.94 -20.25 10.61
N ARG A 243 -26.93 -21.49 10.12
CA ARG A 243 -27.23 -21.82 8.71
C ARG A 243 -28.60 -21.30 8.26
N CYS A 244 -29.57 -21.35 9.17
CA CYS A 244 -30.98 -21.04 8.92
C CYS A 244 -31.31 -19.55 8.88
N LYS A 245 -30.35 -18.68 9.20
CA LYS A 245 -30.54 -17.24 9.10
C LYS A 245 -30.23 -16.77 7.68
N ASP A 246 -31.09 -15.90 7.18
CA ASP A 246 -30.93 -15.18 5.92
C ASP A 246 -30.05 -13.93 6.07
N ILE A 247 -29.65 -13.56 7.29
CA ILE A 247 -28.88 -12.34 7.56
C ILE A 247 -27.50 -12.66 8.15
N ILE A 248 -26.50 -11.90 7.70
CA ILE A 248 -25.20 -11.77 8.36
C ILE A 248 -25.17 -10.39 9.02
N ALA A 249 -24.97 -10.32 10.33
CA ALA A 249 -24.86 -9.06 11.06
C ALA A 249 -23.61 -9.07 11.92
N GLY A 250 -22.86 -7.98 11.90
CA GLY A 250 -21.65 -7.87 12.70
C GLY A 250 -21.07 -6.46 12.70
N GLN A 251 -19.99 -6.30 13.44
CA GLN A 251 -19.25 -5.07 13.51
C GLN A 251 -17.76 -5.35 13.38
N PHE A 252 -17.02 -4.40 12.83
CA PHE A 252 -15.57 -4.45 12.78
C PHE A 252 -14.98 -3.08 13.13
N TYR A 253 -13.79 -3.10 13.72
CA TYR A 253 -13.07 -1.88 14.07
C TYR A 253 -12.15 -1.48 12.93
N SER A 254 -12.13 -0.19 12.58
CA SER A 254 -11.15 0.41 11.67
C SER A 254 -10.35 1.48 12.40
N ASP A 255 -9.03 1.41 12.27
CA ASP A 255 -8.09 2.40 12.80
C ASP A 255 -7.75 3.50 11.78
N THR A 256 -8.49 3.61 10.68
CA THR A 256 -8.35 4.72 9.72
C THR A 256 -8.57 6.07 10.42
N THR A 257 -7.82 7.11 10.08
CA THR A 257 -8.07 8.48 10.58
C THR A 257 -8.80 9.35 9.56
N VAL A 258 -8.81 8.92 8.29
CA VAL A 258 -9.63 9.48 7.22
C VAL A 258 -10.64 8.45 6.77
N ASP A 259 -11.88 8.86 6.56
CA ASP A 259 -12.92 8.01 6.02
C ASP A 259 -12.42 7.38 4.71
N SER A 260 -12.47 6.05 4.65
CA SER A 260 -11.97 5.27 3.53
C SER A 260 -13.12 4.80 2.67
N ASP A 261 -13.09 5.17 1.39
CA ASP A 261 -13.98 4.70 0.32
C ASP A 261 -13.38 3.49 -0.44
N ARG A 262 -12.09 3.19 -0.20
CA ARG A 262 -11.35 2.04 -0.75
C ARG A 262 -11.69 0.76 -0.01
N ILE A 263 -12.85 0.22 -0.35
CA ILE A 263 -13.42 -0.97 0.29
C ILE A 263 -13.65 -2.05 -0.75
N THR A 264 -13.26 -3.28 -0.43
CA THR A 264 -13.64 -4.47 -1.18
C THR A 264 -14.48 -5.37 -0.28
N ILE A 265 -15.65 -5.78 -0.76
CA ILE A 265 -16.55 -6.69 -0.05
C ILE A 265 -16.61 -8.00 -0.82
N THR A 266 -16.33 -9.11 -0.14
CA THR A 266 -16.40 -10.45 -0.73
C THR A 266 -17.39 -11.32 0.05
N LEU A 267 -18.43 -11.79 -0.62
CA LEU A 267 -19.35 -12.80 -0.10
C LEU A 267 -18.88 -14.19 -0.55
N ILE A 268 -18.72 -15.12 0.38
CA ILE A 268 -18.42 -16.52 0.09
C ILE A 268 -19.56 -17.38 0.63
N GLY A 269 -20.24 -18.07 -0.27
CA GLY A 269 -21.39 -18.92 0.03
C GLY A 269 -22.49 -18.77 -1.02
N SER A 270 -23.72 -19.09 -0.61
CA SER A 270 -24.90 -18.98 -1.46
C SER A 270 -25.71 -17.77 -1.02
N VAL A 271 -26.07 -16.93 -1.98
CA VAL A 271 -26.83 -15.69 -1.78
C VAL A 271 -27.79 -15.47 -2.96
N ILE A 272 -28.94 -14.87 -2.67
CA ILE A 272 -29.96 -14.51 -3.65
C ILE A 272 -30.24 -13.02 -3.48
N ASP A 273 -30.10 -12.25 -4.55
CA ASP A 273 -30.31 -10.80 -4.57
C ASP A 273 -29.72 -10.06 -3.33
N PRO A 274 -28.47 -10.33 -2.92
CA PRO A 274 -27.97 -9.89 -1.62
C PRO A 274 -28.01 -8.37 -1.45
N ILE A 275 -28.42 -7.92 -0.26
CA ILE A 275 -28.41 -6.51 0.14
C ILE A 275 -27.30 -6.30 1.17
N ILE A 276 -26.30 -5.51 0.80
CA ILE A 276 -25.16 -5.18 1.65
C ILE A 276 -25.39 -3.78 2.22
N THR A 277 -25.47 -3.69 3.55
CA THR A 277 -25.61 -2.44 4.29
C THR A 277 -24.38 -2.20 5.15
N LEU A 278 -23.64 -1.13 4.89
CA LEU A 278 -22.49 -0.69 5.70
C LEU A 278 -22.73 0.73 6.22
N ASN A 279 -22.68 0.90 7.55
CA ASN A 279 -22.88 2.19 8.22
C ASN A 279 -24.17 2.92 7.79
N GLY A 280 -25.22 2.17 7.46
CA GLY A 280 -26.52 2.69 7.04
C GLY A 280 -26.65 2.98 5.54
N ASN A 281 -25.58 2.86 4.75
CA ASN A 281 -25.65 2.90 3.29
C ASN A 281 -25.83 1.49 2.73
N SER A 282 -26.74 1.31 1.78
CA SER A 282 -27.17 0.00 1.29
C SER A 282 -27.06 -0.12 -0.23
N MET A 283 -26.59 -1.27 -0.71
CA MET A 283 -26.57 -1.63 -2.13
C MET A 283 -27.02 -3.08 -2.31
N GLN A 284 -27.82 -3.34 -3.34
CA GLN A 284 -28.32 -4.66 -3.69
C GLN A 284 -27.68 -5.15 -4.98
N ILE A 285 -27.26 -6.42 -5.01
CA ILE A 285 -26.75 -7.07 -6.23
C ILE A 285 -27.77 -8.11 -6.65
N LEU A 286 -28.44 -7.89 -7.78
CA LEU A 286 -29.44 -8.81 -8.34
C LEU A 286 -28.78 -10.08 -8.87
N GLY A 287 -29.43 -11.22 -8.72
CA GLY A 287 -29.01 -12.54 -9.19
C GLY A 287 -28.83 -13.57 -8.07
N GLU A 288 -28.67 -14.83 -8.48
CA GLU A 288 -28.36 -15.95 -7.59
C GLU A 288 -26.89 -16.35 -7.74
N TYR A 289 -26.16 -16.34 -6.62
CA TYR A 289 -24.73 -16.58 -6.60
C TYR A 289 -24.40 -17.67 -5.59
N ASN A 290 -23.70 -18.73 -6.02
CA ASN A 290 -23.25 -19.81 -5.16
C ASN A 290 -21.75 -20.03 -5.37
N GLY A 291 -20.94 -19.26 -4.65
CA GLY A 291 -19.51 -19.19 -4.85
C GLY A 291 -18.93 -17.96 -4.14
N LYS A 292 -17.97 -17.29 -4.79
CA LYS A 292 -17.34 -16.05 -4.35
C LYS A 292 -17.86 -14.89 -5.18
N LEU A 293 -18.55 -13.94 -4.55
CA LEU A 293 -19.01 -12.69 -5.15
C LEU A 293 -18.18 -11.54 -4.56
N THR A 294 -17.53 -10.74 -5.39
CA THR A 294 -16.63 -9.66 -4.97
C THR A 294 -17.09 -8.34 -5.55
N LEU A 295 -17.38 -7.36 -4.70
CA LEU A 295 -17.61 -5.96 -5.04
C LEU A 295 -16.33 -5.17 -4.75
N THR A 296 -15.76 -4.53 -5.76
CA THR A 296 -14.53 -3.73 -5.65
C THR A 296 -14.83 -2.27 -5.27
N GLU A 297 -13.76 -1.51 -4.98
CA GLU A 297 -13.83 -0.07 -4.70
C GLU A 297 -14.33 0.76 -5.89
N SER A 298 -14.10 0.29 -7.12
CA SER A 298 -14.65 0.89 -8.35
C SER A 298 -16.13 0.61 -8.54
N GLY A 299 -16.70 -0.30 -7.73
CA GLY A 299 -18.05 -0.85 -7.87
C GLY A 299 -18.20 -1.90 -8.97
N ASP A 300 -17.08 -2.41 -9.49
CA ASP A 300 -17.10 -3.59 -10.35
C ASP A 300 -17.44 -4.83 -9.51
N ILE A 301 -18.23 -5.74 -10.09
CA ILE A 301 -18.69 -6.94 -9.42
C ILE A 301 -18.15 -8.15 -10.16
N TYR A 302 -17.49 -9.05 -9.44
CA TYR A 302 -16.91 -10.27 -9.97
C TYR A 302 -17.52 -11.49 -9.29
N TYR A 303 -17.84 -12.51 -10.06
CA TYR A 303 -18.35 -13.79 -9.56
C TYR A 303 -17.46 -14.94 -10.00
N LEU A 304 -17.14 -15.79 -9.03
CA LEU A 304 -16.41 -17.03 -9.22
C LEU A 304 -17.20 -18.17 -8.57
N ALA A 305 -17.78 -19.05 -9.40
CA ALA A 305 -18.58 -20.18 -8.92
C ALA A 305 -17.73 -21.22 -8.16
N ASP A 306 -16.58 -21.58 -8.72
CA ASP A 306 -15.61 -22.52 -8.15
C ASP A 306 -14.19 -22.16 -8.61
N LYS A 307 -13.16 -22.62 -7.90
CA LYS A 307 -11.74 -22.39 -8.19
C LYS A 307 -11.32 -22.90 -9.57
N CYS A 308 -12.04 -23.84 -10.15
CA CYS A 308 -11.80 -24.37 -11.49
C CYS A 308 -12.47 -23.55 -12.60
N CYS A 309 -13.36 -22.62 -12.26
CA CYS A 309 -14.08 -21.78 -13.22
C CYS A 309 -13.34 -20.46 -13.43
N PRO A 310 -13.49 -19.82 -14.61
CA PRO A 310 -13.03 -18.45 -14.78
C PRO A 310 -13.90 -17.50 -13.94
N GLU A 311 -13.27 -16.45 -13.42
CA GLU A 311 -13.97 -15.33 -12.79
C GLU A 311 -14.70 -14.51 -13.87
N VAL A 312 -15.97 -14.17 -13.61
CA VAL A 312 -16.84 -13.46 -14.55
C VAL A 312 -17.21 -12.11 -13.96
N MET A 313 -17.02 -11.04 -14.75
CA MET A 313 -17.52 -9.72 -14.41
C MET A 313 -19.03 -9.67 -14.62
N ILE A 314 -19.76 -9.20 -13.60
CA ILE A 314 -21.20 -9.00 -13.65
C ILE A 314 -21.48 -7.61 -14.19
N ASP A 315 -22.53 -7.50 -15.00
CA ASP A 315 -23.00 -6.21 -15.51
C ASP A 315 -23.44 -5.30 -14.35
N ILE A 316 -23.00 -4.04 -14.40
CA ILE A 316 -23.34 -2.99 -13.43
C ILE A 316 -24.87 -2.77 -13.31
N ASN A 317 -25.65 -3.12 -14.33
CA ASN A 317 -27.11 -3.08 -14.30
C ASN A 317 -27.72 -4.04 -13.26
N GLN A 318 -26.96 -5.00 -12.76
CA GLN A 318 -27.37 -5.85 -11.63
C GLN A 318 -27.19 -5.16 -10.28
N LEU A 319 -26.50 -4.01 -10.20
CA LEU A 319 -26.35 -3.24 -8.97
C LEU A 319 -27.50 -2.25 -8.82
N VAL A 320 -28.27 -2.37 -7.75
CA VAL A 320 -29.39 -1.50 -7.41
C VAL A 320 -29.06 -0.70 -6.15
N ILE A 321 -29.22 0.62 -6.23
CA ILE A 321 -29.05 1.55 -5.11
C ILE A 321 -30.41 2.15 -4.80
N SER A 322 -30.97 1.81 -3.64
CA SER A 322 -32.28 2.30 -3.21
C SER A 322 -32.24 3.80 -2.91
N GLU A 323 -33.38 4.47 -3.07
CA GLU A 323 -33.53 5.90 -2.80
C GLU A 323 -33.04 6.26 -1.38
N GLY A 324 -32.23 7.30 -1.27
CA GLY A 324 -31.58 7.71 -0.02
C GLY A 324 -30.20 7.10 0.24
N ASN A 325 -29.72 6.17 -0.60
CA ASN A 325 -28.38 5.59 -0.54
C ASN A 325 -27.45 6.17 -1.62
N THR A 326 -26.15 6.03 -1.43
CA THR A 326 -25.11 6.48 -2.35
C THR A 326 -24.33 5.31 -2.94
N PHE A 327 -23.74 5.50 -4.11
CA PHE A 327 -22.80 4.52 -4.68
C PHE A 327 -21.53 4.42 -3.82
N GLY A 328 -21.05 3.19 -3.62
CA GLY A 328 -19.88 2.91 -2.79
C GLY A 328 -20.20 2.84 -1.30
N PHE A 329 -19.22 2.44 -0.50
CA PHE A 329 -19.34 2.41 0.95
C PHE A 329 -18.24 3.26 1.57
N ASN A 330 -18.46 3.72 2.80
CA ASN A 330 -17.45 4.47 3.57
C ASN A 330 -17.23 3.80 4.93
N VAL A 331 -15.96 3.68 5.32
CA VAL A 331 -15.53 3.20 6.63
C VAL A 331 -14.86 4.33 7.38
N HIS A 332 -15.36 4.60 8.58
CA HIS A 332 -14.84 5.64 9.45
C HIS A 332 -13.97 5.04 10.57
N HIS A 333 -13.26 5.91 11.29
CA HIS A 333 -12.56 5.53 12.51
C HIS A 333 -13.51 4.89 13.52
N GLY A 334 -13.09 3.81 14.18
CA GLY A 334 -13.86 3.14 15.23
C GLY A 334 -14.68 1.96 14.74
N MET A 335 -15.81 1.71 15.41
CA MET A 335 -16.68 0.57 15.11
C MET A 335 -17.59 0.87 13.91
N ASN A 336 -17.54 0.01 12.91
CA ASN A 336 -18.36 0.07 11.70
C ASN A 336 -19.35 -1.10 11.70
N GLY A 337 -20.61 -0.81 11.37
CA GLY A 337 -21.69 -1.80 11.36
C GLY A 337 -21.94 -2.36 9.96
N LEU A 338 -22.02 -3.69 9.85
CA LEU A 338 -22.30 -4.40 8.61
C LEU A 338 -23.51 -5.31 8.78
N ILE A 339 -24.44 -5.23 7.83
CA ILE A 339 -25.57 -6.14 7.70
C ILE A 339 -25.59 -6.61 6.24
N VAL A 340 -25.68 -7.92 6.02
CA VAL A 340 -25.89 -8.50 4.69
C VAL A 340 -27.12 -9.38 4.73
N GLU A 341 -28.14 -8.99 3.99
CA GLU A 341 -29.29 -9.83 3.70
C GLU A 341 -28.91 -10.75 2.55
N THR A 342 -28.84 -12.06 2.81
CA THR A 342 -28.44 -13.07 1.84
C THR A 342 -29.62 -13.68 1.09
N ASN A 343 -30.84 -13.50 1.60
CA ASN A 343 -32.09 -14.13 1.14
C ASN A 343 -31.99 -15.64 0.87
N GLU A 344 -31.08 -16.32 1.58
CA GLU A 344 -30.82 -17.75 1.47
C GLU A 344 -30.72 -18.33 2.88
N CYS A 345 -31.55 -19.30 3.23
CA CYS A 345 -31.66 -19.83 4.59
C CYS A 345 -31.06 -21.23 4.77
N CYS A 346 -30.48 -21.84 3.74
CA CYS A 346 -30.05 -23.25 3.86
C CYS A 346 -28.54 -23.45 3.92
N LYS A 347 -27.72 -22.38 3.83
CA LYS A 347 -26.27 -22.48 3.69
C LYS A 347 -25.52 -21.47 4.55
N MET A 348 -24.35 -21.88 5.04
CA MET A 348 -23.39 -20.97 5.65
C MET A 348 -22.86 -20.01 4.59
N THR A 349 -22.91 -18.73 4.90
CA THR A 349 -22.34 -17.66 4.08
C THR A 349 -21.52 -16.75 4.99
N CYS A 350 -20.37 -16.29 4.51
CA CYS A 350 -19.54 -15.31 5.19
C CYS A 350 -19.29 -14.12 4.27
N VAL A 351 -19.25 -12.94 4.87
CA VAL A 351 -18.80 -11.71 4.24
C VAL A 351 -17.40 -11.38 4.75
N TYR A 352 -16.56 -10.93 3.83
CA TYR A 352 -15.24 -10.41 4.11
C TYR A 352 -15.21 -8.94 3.70
N VAL A 353 -14.76 -8.07 4.59
CA VAL A 353 -14.62 -6.64 4.32
C VAL A 353 -13.15 -6.27 4.41
N LYS A 354 -12.59 -5.87 3.29
CA LYS A 354 -11.23 -5.33 3.19
C LYS A 354 -11.32 -3.82 3.06
N VAL A 355 -10.63 -3.14 3.96
CA VAL A 355 -10.62 -1.68 4.02
C VAL A 355 -9.18 -1.20 3.92
N ASP A 356 -8.94 -0.22 3.05
CA ASP A 356 -7.68 0.50 3.06
C ASP A 356 -7.60 1.43 4.26
N ARG A 357 -6.50 1.37 5.01
CA ARG A 357 -6.36 2.05 6.30
C ARG A 357 -5.60 3.35 6.08
N LEU A 358 -6.29 4.48 6.19
CA LEU A 358 -5.78 5.78 5.77
C LEU A 358 -5.36 6.66 6.94
N THR A 359 -4.39 7.54 6.70
CA THR A 359 -3.94 8.62 7.58
C THR A 359 -3.42 9.82 6.79
N ILE A 360 -3.01 10.91 7.46
CA ILE A 360 -2.51 12.16 6.83
C ILE A 360 -1.08 12.43 7.27
#